data_AF-A0A924ZHM5-F1
#
_entry.id   AF-A0A924ZHM5-F1
#
_cell.length_a   1.000
_cell.length_b   1.000
_cell.length_c   1.000
_cell.angle_alpha   90.00
_cell.angle_beta   90.00
_cell.angle_gamma   90.00
#
_symmetry.space_group_name_H-M   'P 1'
#
loop_
_entity.id
_entity.type
_entity.pdbx_description
1 polymer ?
#
loop_
_entity_poly.entity_id
_entity_poly.type
_entity_poly.pdbx_seq_one_letter_code
_entity_poly.pdbx_strand_id
1 'polypeptide(L)'
;MNNTEKPGFRFPSAFTILFGLIVLVACLTWIIPAGQYERVASEALGKDVPVAGSYASTAADPQGLFDVLLAPISGFYDPESYAANAIDVSLFVLIIGGFIGVVTATGAIDAGIKRAMVQLKGRELWMIPFLMALFALGGTTYGMAEETLAFYVILTPIMIAAGYDALVAVAVILLGAGVGVLGSTINAFSTVIASDAAGVSFADGLALRLAILAVCWAAAVAFVMR
;
A
#
# COMPACT_ATOMS: atom_id res chain seq x y z
N MET A 1 19.42 14.19 37.58
CA MET A 1 19.20 15.22 36.54
C MET A 1 17.87 14.92 35.87
N ASN A 2 16.83 15.70 36.17
CA ASN A 2 15.53 15.56 35.53
C ASN A 2 15.64 16.11 34.10
N ASN A 3 15.71 15.22 33.12
CA ASN A 3 15.64 15.59 31.72
C ASN A 3 14.18 15.96 31.42
N THR A 4 13.86 17.25 31.52
CA THR A 4 12.61 17.79 30.98
C THR A 4 12.82 17.97 29.48
N GLU A 5 12.58 16.90 28.73
CA GLU A 5 12.52 17.02 27.27
C GLU A 5 11.41 18.01 26.92
N LYS A 6 11.79 19.13 26.30
CA LYS A 6 10.84 20.07 25.69
C LYS A 6 9.99 19.27 24.70
N PRO A 7 8.66 19.44 24.66
CA PRO A 7 7.86 18.77 23.65
C PRO A 7 8.28 19.30 22.27
N GLY A 8 9.14 18.55 21.59
CA GLY A 8 9.48 18.78 20.20
C GLY A 8 8.24 18.58 19.34
N PHE A 9 8.21 19.23 18.16
CA PHE A 9 7.15 19.07 17.19
C PHE A 9 6.93 17.58 16.90
N ARG A 10 5.78 17.05 17.34
CA ARG A 10 5.37 15.67 17.04
C ARG A 10 4.68 15.70 15.71
N PHE A 11 5.14 14.87 14.78
CA PHE A 11 4.47 14.72 13.49
C PHE A 11 3.02 14.28 13.74
N PRO A 12 2.03 14.93 13.11
CA PRO A 12 0.63 14.59 13.34
C PRO A 12 0.32 13.15 12.92
N SER A 13 -0.64 12.52 13.57
CA SER A 13 -1.12 11.19 13.15
C SER A 13 -1.80 11.26 11.77
N ALA A 14 -1.89 10.14 11.07
CA ALA A 14 -2.62 10.04 9.80
C ALA A 14 -4.07 10.54 9.94
N PHE A 15 -4.75 10.21 11.04
CA PHE A 15 -6.10 10.71 11.34
C PHE A 15 -6.15 12.23 11.51
N THR A 16 -5.15 12.81 12.18
CA THR A 16 -5.04 14.26 12.35
C THR A 16 -4.87 14.96 11.00
N ILE A 17 -4.03 14.40 10.13
CA ILE A 17 -3.79 14.93 8.79
C ILE A 17 -5.09 14.84 7.97
N LEU A 18 -5.75 13.69 7.98
CA LEU A 18 -6.98 13.46 7.23
C LEU A 18 -8.09 14.41 7.67
N PHE A 19 -8.34 14.54 8.97
CA PHE A 19 -9.35 15.46 9.50
C PHE A 19 -9.00 16.92 9.21
N GLY A 20 -7.72 17.29 9.35
CA GLY A 20 -7.23 18.62 8.99
C GLY A 20 -7.45 18.93 7.50
N LEU A 21 -7.26 17.94 6.63
CA LEU A 21 -7.50 18.08 5.20
C LEU A 21 -8.99 18.24 4.87
N ILE A 22 -9.89 17.49 5.54
CA ILE A 22 -11.34 17.66 5.39
C ILE A 22 -11.74 19.09 5.75
N VAL A 23 -11.29 19.60 6.91
CA VAL A 23 -11.59 20.97 7.35
C VAL A 23 -11.04 21.99 6.36
N LEU A 24 -9.80 21.80 5.91
CA LEU A 24 -9.17 22.70 4.93
C LEU A 24 -9.97 22.75 3.63
N VAL A 25 -10.31 21.59 3.05
CA VAL A 25 -11.09 21.51 1.80
C VAL A 25 -12.48 22.11 1.99
N ALA A 26 -13.14 21.86 3.11
CA ALA A 26 -14.42 22.47 3.44
C ALA A 26 -14.32 24.00 3.50
N CYS A 27 -13.32 24.57 4.17
CA CYS A 27 -13.10 26.03 4.17
C CYS A 27 -12.84 26.57 2.76
N LEU A 28 -12.11 25.83 1.92
CA LEU A 28 -11.84 26.23 0.54
C LEU A 28 -13.11 26.29 -0.32
N THR A 29 -14.17 25.52 -0.02
CA THR A 29 -15.44 25.59 -0.76
C THR A 29 -16.14 26.95 -0.67
N TRP A 30 -15.79 27.79 0.31
CA TRP A 30 -16.31 29.15 0.45
C TRP A 30 -15.57 30.18 -0.41
N ILE A 31 -14.32 29.87 -0.79
CA ILE A 31 -13.42 30.80 -1.47
C ILE A 31 -13.31 30.43 -2.95
N ILE A 32 -13.27 29.13 -3.26
CA ILE A 32 -13.09 28.60 -4.60
C ILE A 32 -14.46 28.45 -5.26
N PRO A 33 -14.71 29.12 -6.41
CA PRO A 33 -15.98 29.00 -7.12
C PRO A 33 -16.19 27.57 -7.61
N ALA A 34 -17.43 27.08 -7.47
CA ALA A 34 -17.82 25.79 -8.01
C ALA A 34 -17.79 25.81 -9.54
N GLY A 35 -17.35 24.72 -10.15
CA GLY A 35 -17.39 24.55 -11.59
C GLY A 35 -17.32 23.08 -11.98
N GLN A 36 -17.84 22.79 -13.16
CA GLN A 36 -17.93 21.45 -13.72
C GLN A 36 -17.49 21.44 -15.18
N TYR A 37 -16.98 20.30 -15.62
CA TYR A 37 -16.75 20.03 -17.03
C TYR A 37 -17.94 19.27 -17.59
N GLU A 38 -18.30 19.56 -18.83
CA GLU A 38 -19.18 18.67 -19.60
C GLU A 38 -18.50 17.31 -19.73
N ARG A 39 -19.22 16.23 -19.42
CA ARG A 39 -18.70 14.87 -19.50
C ARG A 39 -19.39 14.12 -20.63
N VAL A 40 -18.60 13.37 -21.40
CA VAL A 40 -19.09 12.53 -22.49
C VAL A 40 -18.65 11.09 -22.25
N ALA A 41 -19.49 10.14 -22.65
CA ALA A 41 -19.18 8.72 -22.55
C ALA A 41 -17.97 8.40 -23.45
N SER A 42 -16.89 7.89 -22.85
CA SER A 42 -15.74 7.41 -23.61
C SER A 42 -15.83 5.90 -23.76
N GLU A 43 -16.17 5.43 -24.96
CA GLU A 43 -16.19 3.99 -25.29
C GLU A 43 -14.83 3.32 -25.02
N ALA A 44 -13.72 4.05 -25.21
CA ALA A 44 -12.37 3.54 -24.97
C ALA A 44 -12.02 3.34 -23.50
N LEU A 45 -12.70 4.03 -22.58
CA LEU A 45 -12.40 4.03 -21.14
C LEU A 45 -13.54 3.45 -20.30
N GLY A 46 -14.68 3.12 -20.93
CA GLY A 46 -15.86 2.59 -20.24
C GLY A 46 -16.45 3.54 -19.20
N LYS A 47 -16.11 4.84 -19.24
CA LYS A 47 -16.54 5.84 -18.26
C LYS A 47 -16.66 7.23 -18.87
N ASP A 48 -17.39 8.09 -18.17
CA ASP A 48 -17.58 9.49 -18.56
C ASP A 48 -16.30 10.30 -18.34
N VAL A 49 -15.82 10.95 -19.40
CA VAL A 49 -14.60 11.77 -19.38
C VAL A 49 -14.92 13.25 -19.57
N PRO A 50 -14.21 14.16 -18.87
CA PRO A 50 -14.40 15.59 -19.05
C PRO A 50 -13.91 16.05 -20.43
N VAL A 51 -14.68 16.90 -21.09
CA VAL A 51 -14.33 17.52 -22.38
C VAL A 51 -13.37 18.69 -22.15
N ALA A 52 -12.25 18.70 -22.86
CA ALA A 52 -11.28 19.79 -22.73
C ALA A 52 -11.88 21.13 -23.19
N GLY A 53 -11.78 22.16 -22.34
CA GLY A 53 -12.30 23.50 -22.63
C GLY A 53 -13.79 23.73 -22.30
N SER A 54 -14.51 22.72 -21.80
CA SER A 54 -15.94 22.84 -21.43
C SER A 54 -16.18 23.29 -19.98
N TYR A 55 -15.17 23.84 -19.31
CA TYR A 55 -15.30 24.28 -17.92
C TYR A 55 -16.34 25.39 -17.81
N ALA A 56 -17.35 25.18 -16.97
CA ALA A 56 -18.38 26.15 -16.66
C ALA A 56 -18.57 26.27 -15.14
N SER A 57 -18.72 27.50 -14.65
CA SER A 57 -19.04 27.75 -13.25
C SER A 57 -20.47 27.31 -12.92
N THR A 58 -20.67 26.77 -11.73
CA THR A 58 -21.96 26.29 -11.22
C THR A 58 -22.37 27.05 -9.96
N ALA A 59 -23.59 26.77 -9.47
CA ALA A 59 -24.01 27.27 -8.16
C ALA A 59 -23.04 26.79 -7.07
N ALA A 60 -22.62 27.71 -6.21
CA ALA A 60 -21.75 27.39 -5.09
C ALA A 60 -22.50 26.52 -4.07
N ASP A 61 -21.83 25.47 -3.57
CA ASP A 61 -22.33 24.56 -2.55
C ASP A 61 -21.34 24.46 -1.38
N PRO A 62 -21.28 25.50 -0.53
CA PRO A 62 -20.30 25.58 0.54
C PRO A 62 -20.60 24.57 1.65
N GLN A 63 -19.56 23.86 2.10
CA GLN A 63 -19.69 22.80 3.08
C GLN A 63 -19.90 23.35 4.50
N GLY A 64 -20.88 22.81 5.21
CA GLY A 64 -21.23 23.15 6.58
C GLY A 64 -20.51 22.30 7.64
N LEU A 65 -20.75 22.62 8.91
CA LEU A 65 -20.13 21.91 10.04
C LEU A 65 -20.55 20.44 10.09
N PHE A 66 -21.82 20.14 9.81
CA PHE A 66 -22.33 18.76 9.80
C PHE A 66 -21.75 17.96 8.64
N ASP A 67 -21.56 18.57 7.47
CA ASP A 67 -20.95 17.90 6.31
C ASP A 67 -19.50 17.51 6.60
N VAL A 68 -18.74 18.38 7.29
CA VAL A 68 -17.38 18.06 7.75
C VAL A 68 -17.35 16.88 8.72
N LEU A 69 -18.32 16.79 9.64
CA LEU A 69 -18.41 15.68 10.59
C LEU A 69 -18.88 14.38 9.93
N LEU A 70 -19.74 14.48 8.91
CA LEU A 70 -20.26 13.34 8.15
C LEU A 70 -19.36 12.94 6.98
N ALA A 71 -18.38 13.76 6.59
CA ALA A 71 -17.45 13.50 5.49
C ALA A 71 -16.77 12.13 5.57
N PRO A 72 -16.30 11.65 6.76
CA PRO A 72 -15.77 10.30 6.86
C PRO A 72 -16.81 9.22 6.56
N ILE A 73 -18.07 9.40 6.96
CA ILE A 73 -19.13 8.41 6.72
C ILE A 73 -19.51 8.39 5.24
N SER A 74 -19.78 9.57 4.66
CA SER A 74 -20.12 9.74 3.24
C SER A 74 -19.01 9.25 2.31
N GLY A 75 -17.74 9.36 2.73
CA GLY A 75 -16.60 8.81 1.98
C GLY A 75 -16.63 7.28 1.81
N PHE A 76 -17.22 6.53 2.75
CA PHE A 76 -17.44 5.08 2.57
C PHE A 76 -18.76 4.81 1.86
N TYR A 77 -19.80 5.54 2.25
CA TYR A 77 -21.17 5.27 1.82
C TYR A 77 -21.99 6.56 1.91
N ASP A 78 -22.59 6.96 0.79
CA ASP A 78 -23.46 8.13 0.75
C ASP A 78 -24.83 7.80 1.38
N PRO A 79 -25.19 8.42 2.54
CA PRO A 79 -26.44 8.14 3.22
C PRO A 79 -27.69 8.59 2.47
N GLU A 80 -27.57 9.53 1.51
CA GLU A 80 -28.71 10.10 0.79
C GLU A 80 -28.99 9.33 -0.51
N SER A 81 -27.95 9.10 -1.32
CA SER A 81 -28.08 8.38 -2.59
C SER A 81 -27.99 6.86 -2.46
N TYR A 82 -27.64 6.36 -1.27
CA TYR A 82 -27.36 4.94 -1.00
C TYR A 82 -26.22 4.39 -1.87
N ALA A 83 -25.38 5.27 -2.43
CA ALA A 83 -24.25 4.88 -3.26
C ALA A 83 -23.09 4.35 -2.43
N ALA A 84 -22.56 3.21 -2.85
CA ALA A 84 -21.29 2.68 -2.38
C ALA A 84 -20.14 3.55 -2.93
N ASN A 85 -19.35 4.14 -2.03
CA ASN A 85 -18.10 4.81 -2.36
C ASN A 85 -16.95 3.83 -2.00
N ALA A 86 -16.14 4.15 -0.99
CA ALA A 86 -15.00 3.30 -0.62
C ALA A 86 -15.38 1.99 0.12
N ILE A 87 -16.67 1.69 0.33
CA ILE A 87 -17.09 0.52 1.12
C ILE A 87 -16.67 -0.81 0.50
N ASP A 88 -16.70 -0.93 -0.83
CA ASP A 88 -16.36 -2.17 -1.53
C ASP A 88 -14.89 -2.53 -1.34
N VAL A 89 -13.99 -1.55 -1.50
CA VAL A 89 -12.56 -1.74 -1.20
C VAL A 89 -12.32 -1.97 0.28
N SER A 90 -13.04 -1.28 1.15
CA SER A 90 -12.87 -1.46 2.60
C SER A 90 -13.20 -2.88 3.04
N LEU A 91 -14.28 -3.46 2.50
CA LEU A 91 -14.65 -4.85 2.72
C LEU A 91 -13.64 -5.82 2.11
N PHE A 92 -13.17 -5.54 0.89
CA PHE A 92 -12.13 -6.34 0.25
C PHE A 92 -10.82 -6.36 1.07
N VAL A 93 -10.34 -5.20 1.50
CA VAL A 93 -9.14 -5.06 2.35
C VAL A 93 -9.35 -5.73 3.71
N LEU A 94 -10.55 -5.63 4.29
CA LEU A 94 -10.89 -6.34 5.53
C LEU A 94 -10.83 -7.85 5.37
N ILE A 95 -11.35 -8.41 4.26
CA ILE A 95 -11.32 -9.85 3.99
C ILE A 95 -9.90 -10.34 3.77
N ILE A 96 -9.11 -9.63 2.94
CA ILE A 96 -7.70 -9.97 2.72
C ILE A 96 -6.91 -9.84 4.02
N GLY A 97 -7.08 -8.74 4.75
CA GLY A 97 -6.43 -8.51 6.03
C GLY A 97 -6.79 -9.57 7.07
N GLY A 98 -8.05 -10.02 7.10
CA GLY A 98 -8.49 -11.14 7.96
C GLY A 98 -7.84 -12.47 7.58
N PHE A 99 -7.80 -12.80 6.29
CA PHE A 99 -7.11 -13.99 5.80
C PHE A 99 -5.62 -13.98 6.14
N ILE A 100 -4.92 -12.89 5.81
CA ILE A 100 -3.49 -12.72 6.11
C ILE A 100 -3.25 -12.71 7.62
N GLY A 101 -4.13 -12.09 8.40
CA GLY A 101 -4.09 -12.08 9.86
C GLY A 101 -4.17 -13.48 10.45
N VAL A 102 -5.09 -14.32 9.98
CA VAL A 102 -5.19 -15.73 10.41
C VAL A 102 -3.95 -16.53 10.00
N VAL A 103 -3.49 -16.36 8.77
CA VAL A 103 -2.30 -17.07 8.25
C VAL A 103 -1.03 -16.66 9.01
N THR A 104 -0.93 -15.41 9.43
CA THR A 104 0.18 -14.89 10.24
C THR A 104 0.06 -15.35 11.69
N ALA A 105 -1.12 -15.27 12.30
CA ALA A 105 -1.38 -15.70 13.68
C ALA A 105 -1.15 -17.19 13.89
N THR A 106 -1.38 -18.02 12.87
CA THR A 106 -1.07 -19.46 12.89
C THR A 106 0.43 -19.75 12.78
N GLY A 107 1.26 -18.75 12.49
CA GLY A 107 2.69 -18.92 12.24
C GLY A 107 2.99 -19.72 10.98
N ALA A 108 2.02 -19.87 10.07
CA ALA A 108 2.17 -20.66 8.85
C ALA A 108 3.24 -20.05 7.92
N ILE A 109 3.27 -18.72 7.83
CA ILE A 109 4.31 -17.98 7.10
C ILE A 109 5.67 -18.27 7.75
N ASP A 110 5.83 -18.00 9.05
CA ASP A 110 7.08 -18.22 9.77
C ASP A 110 7.60 -19.66 9.65
N ALA A 111 6.71 -20.64 9.79
CA ALA A 111 7.03 -22.05 9.63
C ALA A 111 7.45 -22.38 8.20
N GLY A 112 6.76 -21.81 7.20
CA GLY A 112 7.10 -21.94 5.78
C GLY A 112 8.49 -21.38 5.47
N ILE A 113 8.79 -20.17 5.94
CA ILE A 113 10.09 -19.51 5.75
C ILE A 113 11.20 -20.30 6.46
N LYS A 114 11.01 -20.67 7.74
CA LYS A 114 11.97 -21.49 8.49
C LYS A 114 12.24 -22.83 7.78
N ARG A 115 11.19 -23.50 7.31
CA ARG A 115 11.31 -24.78 6.60
C ARG A 115 12.03 -24.62 5.27
N ALA A 116 11.76 -23.56 4.52
CA ALA A 116 12.44 -23.28 3.26
C ALA A 116 13.95 -23.04 3.50
N MET A 117 14.30 -22.33 4.58
CA MET A 117 15.70 -22.12 4.94
C MET A 117 16.45 -23.38 5.33
N VAL A 118 15.82 -24.28 6.08
CA VAL A 118 16.44 -25.57 6.42
C VAL A 118 16.71 -26.38 5.14
N GLN A 119 15.82 -26.32 4.15
CA GLN A 119 16.00 -27.00 2.86
C GLN A 119 17.09 -26.37 1.99
N LEU A 120 17.42 -25.10 2.21
CA LEU A 120 18.47 -24.39 1.50
C LEU A 120 19.87 -24.57 2.13
N LYS A 121 19.97 -25.25 3.28
CA LYS A 121 21.28 -25.62 3.85
C LYS A 121 22.09 -26.46 2.85
N GLY A 122 23.34 -26.06 2.60
CA GLY A 122 24.21 -26.69 1.59
C GLY A 122 23.96 -26.23 0.15
N ARG A 123 23.03 -25.27 -0.06
CA ARG A 123 22.82 -24.58 -1.33
C ARG A 123 22.88 -23.07 -1.09
N GLU A 124 23.92 -22.60 -0.40
CA GLU A 124 24.01 -21.22 0.09
C GLU A 124 23.76 -20.20 -1.04
N LEU A 125 24.36 -20.42 -2.22
CA LEU A 125 24.18 -19.57 -3.41
C LEU A 125 22.71 -19.32 -3.80
N TRP A 126 21.79 -20.24 -3.52
CA TRP A 126 20.36 -20.11 -3.82
C TRP A 126 19.56 -19.46 -2.69
N MET A 127 20.15 -19.25 -1.51
CA MET A 127 19.47 -18.64 -0.37
C MET A 127 19.03 -17.21 -0.67
N ILE A 128 19.91 -16.38 -1.24
CA ILE A 128 19.63 -14.97 -1.54
C ILE A 128 18.45 -14.83 -2.52
N PRO A 129 18.48 -15.39 -3.75
CA PRO A 129 17.35 -15.25 -4.68
C PRO A 129 16.04 -15.76 -4.09
N PHE A 130 16.06 -16.91 -3.44
CA PHE A 130 14.85 -17.53 -2.91
C PHE A 130 14.22 -16.70 -1.79
N LEU A 131 15.01 -16.28 -0.81
CA LEU A 131 14.50 -15.46 0.30
C LEU A 131 14.01 -14.10 -0.20
N MET A 132 14.74 -13.47 -1.12
CA MET A 132 14.30 -12.21 -1.72
C MET A 132 12.99 -12.38 -2.48
N ALA A 133 12.78 -13.50 -3.19
CA ALA A 133 11.51 -13.79 -3.86
C ALA A 133 10.37 -13.94 -2.85
N LEU A 134 10.62 -14.63 -1.74
CA LEU A 134 9.64 -14.83 -0.68
C LEU A 134 9.22 -13.51 -0.02
N PHE A 135 10.17 -12.63 0.28
CA PHE A 135 9.86 -11.28 0.78
C PHE A 135 9.19 -10.40 -0.28
N ALA A 136 9.60 -10.52 -1.55
CA ALA A 136 8.95 -9.79 -2.64
C ALA A 136 7.49 -10.24 -2.83
N LEU A 137 7.19 -11.52 -2.63
CA LEU A 137 5.82 -12.03 -2.62
C LEU A 137 4.99 -11.42 -1.48
N GLY A 138 5.54 -11.33 -0.26
CA GLY A 138 4.88 -10.63 0.84
C GLY A 138 4.68 -9.13 0.56
N GLY A 139 5.71 -8.46 0.03
CA GLY A 139 5.65 -7.04 -0.32
C GLY A 139 4.63 -6.72 -1.42
N THR A 140 4.56 -7.54 -2.47
CA THR A 140 3.68 -7.28 -3.62
C THR A 140 2.20 -7.58 -3.35
N THR A 141 1.90 -8.39 -2.33
CA THR A 141 0.54 -8.84 -2.02
C THR A 141 -0.11 -8.05 -0.89
N TYR A 142 0.60 -7.77 0.19
CA TYR A 142 0.04 -7.03 1.33
C TYR A 142 1.03 -6.03 1.93
N GLY A 143 2.12 -5.70 1.25
CA GLY A 143 3.04 -4.67 1.73
C GLY A 143 3.71 -5.02 3.06
N MET A 144 4.30 -6.22 3.17
CA MET A 144 4.95 -6.81 4.36
C MET A 144 6.06 -5.99 5.07
N ALA A 145 6.26 -4.71 4.79
CA ALA A 145 7.39 -3.93 5.30
C ALA A 145 7.49 -3.97 6.84
N GLU A 146 6.38 -3.80 7.55
CA GLU A 146 6.32 -3.74 9.01
C GLU A 146 6.56 -5.13 9.64
N GLU A 147 6.03 -6.17 9.03
CA GLU A 147 6.17 -7.55 9.49
C GLU A 147 7.61 -8.07 9.30
N THR A 148 8.38 -7.47 8.39
CA THR A 148 9.78 -7.87 8.17
C THR A 148 10.66 -7.73 9.41
N LEU A 149 10.29 -6.87 10.36
CA LEU A 149 11.04 -6.61 11.61
C LEU A 149 11.29 -7.89 12.41
N ALA A 150 10.30 -8.78 12.50
CA ALA A 150 10.43 -10.06 13.20
C ALA A 150 11.43 -11.01 12.50
N PHE A 151 11.51 -10.93 11.17
CA PHE A 151 12.38 -11.79 10.38
C PHE A 151 13.85 -11.43 10.51
N TYR A 152 14.22 -10.18 10.79
CA TYR A 152 15.63 -9.84 11.03
C TYR A 152 16.22 -10.64 12.20
N VAL A 153 15.44 -10.83 13.27
CA VAL A 153 15.89 -11.58 14.46
C VAL A 153 16.15 -13.06 14.14
N ILE A 154 15.38 -13.63 13.22
CA ILE A 154 15.44 -15.06 12.86
C ILE A 154 16.42 -15.32 11.73
N LEU A 155 16.37 -14.51 10.67
CA LEU A 155 17.11 -14.74 9.43
C LEU A 155 18.57 -14.31 9.54
N THR A 156 18.87 -13.21 10.22
CA THR A 156 20.25 -12.72 10.37
C THR A 156 21.19 -13.79 10.94
N PRO A 157 20.92 -14.44 12.08
CA PRO A 157 21.82 -15.48 12.59
C PRO A 157 21.92 -16.70 11.67
N ILE A 158 20.88 -17.00 10.90
CA ILE A 158 20.88 -18.15 9.97
C ILE A 158 21.72 -17.85 8.72
N MET A 159 21.61 -16.64 8.18
CA MET A 159 22.45 -16.17 7.08
C MET A 159 23.93 -16.11 7.52
N ILE A 160 24.21 -15.65 8.74
CA ILE A 160 25.57 -15.67 9.31
C ILE A 160 26.09 -17.09 9.44
N ALA A 161 25.27 -18.02 9.93
CA ALA A 161 25.64 -19.43 10.02
C ALA A 161 25.89 -20.09 8.65
N ALA A 162 25.28 -19.56 7.59
CA ALA A 162 25.51 -19.97 6.20
C ALA A 162 26.74 -19.29 5.55
N GLY A 163 27.49 -18.47 6.30
CA GLY A 163 28.71 -17.81 5.82
C GLY A 163 28.49 -16.44 5.18
N TYR A 164 27.28 -15.89 5.23
CA TYR A 164 27.00 -14.51 4.83
C TYR A 164 27.26 -13.52 5.97
N ASP A 165 27.39 -12.23 5.66
CA ASP A 165 27.45 -11.20 6.68
C ASP A 165 26.05 -10.70 7.09
N ALA A 166 26.00 -9.91 8.16
CA ALA A 166 24.75 -9.33 8.65
C ALA A 166 24.14 -8.33 7.65
N LEU A 167 24.95 -7.67 6.82
CA LEU A 167 24.49 -6.68 5.86
C LEU A 167 23.71 -7.35 4.72
N VAL A 168 24.20 -8.48 4.20
CA VAL A 168 23.51 -9.31 3.22
C VAL A 168 22.19 -9.81 3.78
N ALA A 169 22.16 -10.25 5.04
CA ALA A 169 20.90 -10.68 5.67
C ALA A 169 19.88 -9.54 5.73
N VAL A 170 20.31 -8.34 6.10
CA VAL A 170 19.46 -7.14 6.12
C VAL A 170 19.00 -6.78 4.71
N ALA A 171 19.90 -6.82 3.73
CA ALA A 171 19.62 -6.47 2.33
C ALA A 171 18.60 -7.43 1.70
N VAL A 172 18.71 -8.73 1.96
CA VAL A 172 17.75 -9.76 1.49
C VAL A 172 16.33 -9.42 1.94
N ILE A 173 16.16 -9.07 3.21
CA ILE A 173 14.85 -8.76 3.79
C ILE A 173 14.34 -7.42 3.27
N LEU A 174 15.16 -6.36 3.42
CA LEU A 174 14.79 -4.99 3.08
C LEU A 174 14.52 -4.81 1.59
N LEU A 175 15.44 -5.23 0.73
CA LEU A 175 15.30 -5.09 -0.71
C LEU A 175 14.28 -6.08 -1.26
N GLY A 176 14.20 -7.30 -0.72
CA GLY A 176 13.17 -8.27 -1.10
C GLY A 176 11.77 -7.69 -0.90
N ALA A 177 11.45 -7.26 0.32
CA ALA A 177 10.14 -6.69 0.64
C ALA A 177 9.89 -5.37 -0.11
N GLY A 178 10.90 -4.49 -0.17
CA GLY A 178 10.80 -3.21 -0.88
C GLY A 178 10.54 -3.35 -2.38
N VAL A 179 11.23 -4.27 -3.06
CA VAL A 179 10.96 -4.59 -4.47
C VAL A 179 9.56 -5.16 -4.65
N GLY A 180 9.09 -6.00 -3.71
CA GLY A 180 7.70 -6.44 -3.68
C GLY A 180 6.73 -5.27 -3.71
N VAL A 181 6.94 -4.27 -2.84
CA VAL A 181 6.11 -3.05 -2.80
C VAL A 181 6.26 -2.22 -4.08
N LEU A 182 7.43 -2.17 -4.71
CA LEU A 182 7.57 -1.49 -6.01
C LEU A 182 6.75 -2.17 -7.12
N GLY A 183 6.63 -3.50 -7.08
CA GLY A 183 5.77 -4.25 -8.00
C GLY A 183 4.28 -4.12 -7.69
N SER A 184 3.90 -4.20 -6.41
CA SER A 184 2.53 -4.06 -5.88
C SER A 184 1.43 -4.64 -6.78
N THR A 185 1.55 -5.92 -7.15
CA THR A 185 0.62 -6.62 -8.05
C THR A 185 -0.83 -6.55 -7.58
N ILE A 186 -1.10 -7.01 -6.35
CA ILE A 186 -2.43 -7.02 -5.72
C ILE A 186 -2.37 -6.44 -4.31
N ASN A 187 -1.42 -5.52 -4.09
CA ASN A 187 -1.17 -4.93 -2.79
C ASN A 187 -2.43 -4.23 -2.25
N ALA A 188 -2.99 -4.82 -1.18
CA ALA A 188 -4.23 -4.36 -0.56
C ALA A 188 -4.12 -2.95 0.07
N PHE A 189 -2.90 -2.51 0.40
CA PHE A 189 -2.66 -1.21 1.04
C PHE A 189 -2.25 -0.11 0.05
N SER A 190 -2.09 -0.44 -1.24
CA SER A 190 -1.69 0.56 -2.26
C SER A 190 -2.47 0.40 -3.56
N THR A 191 -2.10 -0.55 -4.42
CA THR A 191 -2.66 -0.70 -5.77
C THR A 191 -4.17 -0.85 -5.78
N VAL A 192 -4.74 -1.64 -4.87
CA VAL A 192 -6.19 -1.87 -4.84
C VAL A 192 -6.94 -0.58 -4.51
N ILE A 193 -6.48 0.14 -3.48
CA ILE A 193 -7.09 1.42 -3.07
C ILE A 193 -6.93 2.46 -4.17
N ALA A 194 -5.76 2.54 -4.82
CA ALA A 194 -5.50 3.49 -5.89
C ALA A 194 -6.34 3.21 -7.15
N SER A 195 -6.52 1.93 -7.52
CA SER A 195 -7.35 1.53 -8.66
C SER A 195 -8.82 1.85 -8.45
N ASP A 196 -9.34 1.61 -7.25
CA ASP A 196 -10.71 1.96 -6.90
C ASP A 196 -10.96 3.47 -6.88
N ALA A 197 -10.04 4.24 -6.28
CA ALA A 197 -10.10 5.70 -6.33
C ALA A 197 -10.07 6.25 -7.77
N ALA A 198 -9.44 5.53 -8.70
CA ALA A 198 -9.41 5.86 -10.12
C ALA A 198 -10.60 5.29 -10.92
N GLY A 199 -11.44 4.46 -10.30
CA GLY A 199 -12.57 3.76 -10.93
C GLY A 199 -12.12 2.79 -12.03
N VAL A 200 -11.00 2.09 -11.83
CA VAL A 200 -10.45 1.09 -12.76
C VAL A 200 -10.23 -0.23 -12.04
N SER A 201 -10.13 -1.33 -12.79
CA SER A 201 -9.85 -2.63 -12.19
C SER A 201 -8.44 -2.65 -11.60
N PHE A 202 -8.24 -3.25 -10.42
CA PHE A 202 -6.89 -3.47 -9.89
C PHE A 202 -6.06 -4.40 -10.78
N ALA A 203 -6.72 -5.24 -11.60
CA ALA A 203 -6.06 -6.09 -12.58
C ALA A 203 -5.50 -5.31 -13.78
N ASP A 204 -5.99 -4.09 -14.03
CA ASP A 204 -5.48 -3.24 -15.10
C ASP A 204 -4.03 -2.87 -14.82
N GLY A 205 -3.15 -3.13 -15.79
CA GLY A 205 -1.71 -2.94 -15.66
C GLY A 205 -0.97 -4.04 -14.88
N LEU A 206 -1.63 -5.16 -14.53
CA LEU A 206 -0.98 -6.27 -13.82
C LEU A 206 0.27 -6.81 -14.54
N ALA A 207 0.22 -6.91 -15.88
CA ALA A 207 1.37 -7.36 -16.67
C ALA A 207 2.58 -6.43 -16.49
N LEU A 208 2.37 -5.12 -16.48
CA LEU A 208 3.43 -4.13 -16.25
C LEU A 208 3.98 -4.24 -14.83
N ARG A 209 3.10 -4.40 -13.83
CA ARG A 209 3.51 -4.60 -12.42
C ARG A 209 4.32 -5.87 -12.23
N LEU A 210 3.94 -6.97 -12.88
CA LEU A 210 4.71 -8.22 -12.90
C LEU A 210 6.07 -8.03 -13.58
N ALA A 211 6.14 -7.27 -14.68
CA ALA A 211 7.40 -6.96 -15.35
C ALA A 211 8.32 -6.11 -14.45
N ILE A 212 7.79 -5.07 -13.81
CA ILE A 212 8.52 -4.24 -12.84
C ILE A 212 9.02 -5.11 -11.68
N LEU A 213 8.15 -5.94 -11.11
CA LEU A 213 8.51 -6.85 -10.02
C LEU A 213 9.66 -7.78 -10.44
N ALA A 214 9.56 -8.43 -11.59
CA ALA A 214 10.57 -9.36 -12.07
C ALA A 214 11.91 -8.68 -12.36
N VAL A 215 11.90 -7.52 -13.03
CA VAL A 215 13.11 -6.76 -13.37
C VAL A 215 13.78 -6.21 -12.11
N CYS A 216 13.02 -5.57 -11.23
CA CYS A 216 13.55 -5.04 -9.97
C CYS A 216 14.04 -6.15 -9.05
N TRP A 217 13.35 -7.30 -9.02
CA TRP A 217 13.78 -8.45 -8.22
C TRP A 217 15.09 -9.02 -8.75
N ALA A 218 15.21 -9.23 -10.06
CA ALA A 218 16.45 -9.72 -10.67
C ALA A 218 17.62 -8.75 -10.42
N ALA A 219 17.39 -7.44 -10.58
CA ALA A 219 18.40 -6.41 -10.32
C ALA A 219 18.83 -6.38 -8.84
N ALA A 220 17.88 -6.47 -7.91
CA ALA A 220 18.17 -6.48 -6.48
C ALA A 220 18.92 -7.76 -6.05
N VAL A 221 18.52 -8.91 -6.59
CA VAL A 221 19.24 -10.19 -6.36
C VAL A 221 20.67 -10.09 -6.88
N ALA A 222 20.87 -9.62 -8.12
CA ALA A 222 22.19 -9.46 -8.70
C ALA A 222 23.07 -8.49 -7.88
N PHE A 223 22.48 -7.42 -7.35
CA PHE A 223 23.18 -6.47 -6.48
C PHE A 223 23.61 -7.11 -5.15
N VAL A 224 22.72 -7.87 -4.49
CA VAL A 224 23.01 -8.48 -3.18
C VAL A 224 24.00 -9.65 -3.31
N MET A 225 24.01 -10.34 -4.46
CA MET A 225 24.95 -11.44 -4.72
C MET A 225 26.37 -10.98 -5.11
N ARG A 226 26.58 -9.68 -5.35
CA ARG A 226 27.86 -9.11 -5.80
C ARG A 226 28.75 -8.71 -4.62
#